data_AF-A0A2T7SQ70-F1
#
_entry.id   AF-A0A2T7SQ70-F1
#
_cell.length_a   1.000
_cell.length_b   1.000
_cell.length_c   1.000
_cell.angle_alpha   90.00
_cell.angle_beta   90.00
_cell.angle_gamma   90.00
#
_symmetry.space_group_name_H-M   'P 1'
#
loop_
_entity.id
_entity.type
_entity.pdbx_description
1 polymer ?
#
loop_
_entity_poly.entity_id
_entity_poly.type
_entity_poly.pdbx_seq_one_letter_code
_entity_poly.pdbx_strand_id
1 'polypeptide(L)'
;MKNVYHYTKGYCIGQILLAKQIEPMTKGELPGDNLVWLTREETYPRTALPAIPELPETLMMNQLQQRQPVDLLKVAEMVGGVWRFVFDAGRHPQIKSWYGSYQRNKYVKTPFGQVAERLARQVGDQVDYWAVAQGPLSIVGARLQQLTPQGWVDRVSLFKQQGELMLEEFGGVNTTKIINDSIRMRRVLFG
;
A
#
# COMPACT_ATOMS: atom_id res chain seq x y z
N MET A 1 -6.80 1.98 19.85
CA MET A 1 -5.65 2.03 18.92
C MET A 1 -6.18 2.22 17.51
N LYS A 2 -5.60 3.10 16.69
CA LYS A 2 -6.03 3.29 15.30
C LYS A 2 -5.01 2.62 14.38
N ASN A 3 -5.39 1.49 13.79
CA ASN A 3 -4.57 0.83 12.78
C ASN A 3 -4.34 1.77 11.60
N VAL A 4 -3.19 1.61 10.94
CA VAL A 4 -2.84 2.29 9.70
C VAL A 4 -2.33 1.24 8.73
N TYR A 5 -2.72 1.37 7.47
CA TYR A 5 -2.52 0.37 6.44
C TYR A 5 -1.61 0.89 5.34
N HIS A 6 -0.57 0.13 5.01
CA HIS A 6 0.15 0.30 3.75
C HIS A 6 -0.38 -0.72 2.75
N TYR A 7 -1.12 -0.24 1.75
CA TYR A 7 -1.63 -1.08 0.66
C TYR A 7 -0.53 -1.35 -0.36
N THR A 8 -0.45 -2.58 -0.83
CA THR A 8 0.56 -3.00 -1.81
C THR A 8 0.01 -4.06 -2.77
N LYS A 9 0.70 -4.19 -3.90
CA LYS A 9 0.38 -5.15 -4.95
C LYS A 9 1.16 -6.43 -4.72
N GLY A 10 0.60 -7.57 -5.12
CA GLY A 10 1.20 -8.89 -4.93
C GLY A 10 2.64 -8.97 -5.41
N TYR A 11 2.93 -8.43 -6.60
CA TYR A 11 4.28 -8.39 -7.18
C TYR A 11 5.31 -7.54 -6.40
N CYS A 12 4.88 -6.75 -5.42
CA CYS A 12 5.76 -5.95 -4.57
C CYS A 12 6.12 -6.63 -3.23
N ILE A 13 5.42 -7.70 -2.83
CA ILE A 13 5.54 -8.24 -1.47
C ILE A 13 6.86 -8.96 -1.25
N GLY A 14 7.34 -9.71 -2.24
CA GLY A 14 8.58 -10.46 -2.14
C GLY A 14 9.76 -9.55 -1.81
N GLN A 15 9.89 -8.42 -2.51
CA GLN A 15 10.94 -7.44 -2.20
C GLN A 15 10.80 -6.84 -0.81
N ILE A 16 9.58 -6.53 -0.34
CA ILE A 16 9.34 -5.94 0.98
C ILE A 16 9.70 -6.93 2.09
N LEU A 17 9.28 -8.20 1.95
CA LEU A 17 9.59 -9.24 2.92
C LEU A 17 11.09 -9.54 2.98
N LEU A 18 11.76 -9.61 1.83
CA LEU A 18 13.21 -9.83 1.77
C LEU A 18 14.00 -8.64 2.36
N ALA A 19 13.57 -7.41 2.07
CA ALA A 19 14.18 -6.19 2.60
C ALA A 19 13.85 -5.94 4.08
N LYS A 20 12.81 -6.60 4.63
CA LYS A 20 12.26 -6.37 5.97
C LYS A 20 11.80 -4.93 6.23
N GLN A 21 11.52 -4.19 5.15
CA GLN A 21 11.04 -2.82 5.18
C GLN A 21 10.33 -2.46 3.87
N ILE A 22 9.47 -1.46 3.95
CA ILE A 22 8.85 -0.82 2.80
C ILE A 22 9.74 0.36 2.42
N GLU A 23 10.28 0.31 1.20
CA GLU A 23 11.04 1.41 0.63
C GLU A 23 10.12 2.49 0.07
N PRO A 24 10.41 3.76 0.28
CA PRO A 24 9.71 4.81 -0.43
C PRO A 24 10.16 4.88 -1.90
N MET A 25 9.40 5.60 -2.74
CA MET A 25 9.84 5.84 -4.12
C MET A 25 11.11 6.70 -4.16
N THR A 26 12.11 6.24 -4.89
CA THR A 26 13.48 6.79 -4.91
C THR A 26 13.74 7.83 -5.99
N LYS A 27 12.75 8.20 -6.82
CA LYS A 27 12.97 9.16 -7.92
C LYS A 27 13.30 10.58 -7.43
N GLY A 28 12.84 10.97 -6.23
CA GLY A 28 13.29 12.18 -5.55
C GLY A 28 12.97 13.50 -6.24
N GLU A 29 12.07 13.52 -7.21
CA GLU A 29 11.73 14.69 -8.04
C GLU A 29 10.61 15.52 -7.41
N LEU A 30 9.75 14.90 -6.60
CA LEU A 30 8.58 15.53 -5.99
C LEU A 30 8.63 15.49 -4.45
N PRO A 31 8.03 16.45 -3.74
CA PRO A 31 8.00 16.46 -2.27
C PRO A 31 7.30 15.26 -1.62
N GLY A 32 6.52 14.49 -2.39
CA GLY A 32 5.88 13.25 -1.97
C GLY A 32 6.70 12.00 -2.30
N ASP A 33 7.79 12.16 -3.05
CA ASP A 33 8.79 11.12 -3.24
C ASP A 33 9.56 10.95 -1.91
N ASN A 34 10.17 9.78 -1.71
CA ASN A 34 10.83 9.41 -0.44
C ASN A 34 9.88 9.28 0.78
N LEU A 35 8.56 9.21 0.55
CA LEU A 35 7.57 8.86 1.57
C LEU A 35 7.00 7.45 1.36
N VAL A 36 6.81 6.73 2.46
CA VAL A 36 5.94 5.55 2.49
C VAL A 36 4.54 6.02 2.81
N TRP A 37 3.61 5.78 1.88
CA TRP A 37 2.21 6.19 1.99
C TRP A 37 1.38 5.14 2.71
N LEU A 38 0.53 5.60 3.62
CA LEU A 38 -0.39 4.77 4.38
C LEU A 38 -1.75 5.47 4.54
N THR A 39 -2.77 4.74 4.97
CA THR A 39 -4.10 5.30 5.29
C THR A 39 -4.74 4.58 6.45
N ARG A 40 -5.69 5.21 7.15
CA ARG A 40 -6.56 4.55 8.13
C ARG A 40 -7.78 3.90 7.47
N GLU A 41 -7.96 4.07 6.17
CA GLU A 41 -9.05 3.43 5.44
C GLU A 41 -8.84 1.93 5.34
N GLU A 42 -9.90 1.18 5.64
CA GLU A 42 -9.92 -0.28 5.49
C GLU A 42 -10.23 -0.73 4.05
N THR A 43 -10.66 0.21 3.22
CA THR A 43 -10.85 0.03 1.78
C THR A 43 -9.57 0.35 1.03
N TYR A 44 -9.28 -0.41 -0.02
CA TYR A 44 -8.14 -0.15 -0.90
C TYR A 44 -8.30 1.22 -1.59
N PRO A 45 -7.31 2.14 -1.48
CA PRO A 45 -7.39 3.44 -2.14
C PRO A 45 -7.46 3.29 -3.66
N ARG A 46 -8.42 3.96 -4.29
CA ARG A 46 -8.67 3.84 -5.73
C ARG A 46 -7.53 4.46 -6.54
N THR A 47 -6.90 5.52 -6.03
CA THR A 47 -5.71 6.11 -6.65
C THR A 47 -4.46 5.23 -6.59
N ALA A 48 -4.45 4.17 -5.77
CA ALA A 48 -3.34 3.22 -5.69
C ALA A 48 -3.42 2.09 -6.74
N LEU A 49 -4.57 1.95 -7.41
CA LEU A 49 -4.77 0.95 -8.45
C LEU A 49 -3.89 1.27 -9.67
N PRO A 50 -3.20 0.28 -10.26
CA PRO A 50 -2.56 0.50 -11.55
C PRO A 50 -3.64 0.68 -12.62
N ALA A 51 -3.33 1.46 -13.66
CA ALA A 51 -4.11 1.43 -14.89
C ALA A 51 -3.94 0.05 -15.54
N ILE A 52 -5.02 -0.72 -15.64
CA ILE A 52 -5.06 -2.02 -16.33
C ILE A 52 -5.95 -1.84 -17.57
N PRO A 53 -5.40 -1.90 -18.80
CA PRO A 53 -6.16 -1.65 -20.03
C PRO A 53 -7.42 -2.50 -20.19
N GLU A 54 -7.37 -3.77 -19.78
CA GLU A 54 -8.49 -4.72 -19.82
C GLU A 54 -9.55 -4.46 -18.75
N LEU A 55 -9.26 -3.59 -17.78
CA LEU A 55 -10.13 -3.13 -16.69
C LEU A 55 -10.30 -1.61 -16.78
N PRO A 56 -11.10 -1.09 -17.72
CA PRO A 56 -11.26 0.35 -17.91
C PRO A 56 -11.69 1.09 -16.64
N GLU A 57 -12.34 0.41 -15.68
CA GLU A 57 -12.70 0.94 -14.36
C GLU A 57 -11.49 1.31 -13.48
N THR A 58 -10.32 0.75 -13.76
CA THR A 58 -9.05 1.09 -13.08
C THR A 58 -8.34 2.28 -13.70
N LEU A 59 -8.78 2.73 -14.89
CA LEU A 59 -8.25 3.93 -15.52
C LEU A 59 -8.74 5.16 -14.75
N MET A 60 -7.80 5.88 -14.15
CA MET A 60 -8.10 7.05 -13.33
C MET A 60 -8.95 8.10 -14.07
N MET A 61 -8.73 8.31 -15.38
CA MET A 61 -9.55 9.24 -16.18
C MET A 61 -11.05 8.89 -16.15
N ASN A 62 -11.40 7.61 -16.20
CA ASN A 62 -12.78 7.15 -16.15
C ASN A 62 -13.39 7.38 -14.77
N GLN A 63 -12.60 7.18 -13.70
CA GLN A 63 -13.04 7.41 -12.31
C GLN A 63 -13.29 8.89 -11.99
N LEU A 64 -12.63 9.81 -12.70
CA LEU A 64 -12.84 11.26 -12.54
C LEU A 64 -14.13 11.73 -13.21
N GLN A 65 -14.54 11.08 -14.30
CA GLN A 65 -15.77 11.39 -15.01
C GLN A 65 -17.00 10.86 -14.25
N GLN A 66 -16.91 9.66 -13.67
CA GLN A 66 -17.95 9.06 -12.85
C GLN A 66 -17.34 8.18 -11.76
N ARG A 67 -17.94 8.17 -10.56
CA ARG A 67 -17.55 7.21 -9.51
C ARG A 67 -17.97 5.81 -9.94
N GLN A 68 -17.03 5.04 -10.47
CA GLN A 68 -17.26 3.65 -10.85
C GLN A 68 -16.79 2.69 -9.76
N PRO A 69 -17.51 1.59 -9.47
CA PRO A 69 -17.00 0.53 -8.62
C PRO A 69 -15.82 -0.17 -9.33
N VAL A 70 -14.81 -0.56 -8.57
CA VAL A 70 -13.69 -1.36 -9.07
C VAL A 70 -13.81 -2.76 -8.51
N ASP A 71 -13.73 -3.77 -9.38
CA ASP A 71 -13.61 -5.16 -8.96
C ASP A 71 -12.18 -5.44 -8.48
N LEU A 72 -11.98 -5.32 -7.16
CA LEU A 72 -10.67 -5.54 -6.54
C LEU A 72 -10.21 -7.00 -6.61
N LEU A 73 -11.12 -7.97 -6.78
CA LEU A 73 -10.73 -9.38 -6.94
C LEU A 73 -10.17 -9.62 -8.34
N LYS A 74 -10.79 -9.04 -9.37
CA LYS A 74 -10.26 -9.05 -10.74
C LYS A 74 -8.91 -8.34 -10.82
N VAL A 75 -8.75 -7.20 -10.15
CA VAL A 75 -7.45 -6.52 -10.03
C VAL A 75 -6.42 -7.42 -9.31
N ALA A 76 -6.83 -8.10 -8.23
CA ALA A 76 -5.95 -8.99 -7.49
C ALA A 76 -5.39 -10.11 -8.38
N GLU A 77 -6.18 -10.70 -9.27
CA GLU A 77 -5.71 -11.71 -10.22
C GLU A 77 -4.60 -11.17 -11.14
N MET A 78 -4.72 -9.91 -11.60
CA MET A 78 -3.77 -9.29 -12.53
C MET A 78 -2.44 -8.88 -11.88
N VAL A 79 -2.41 -8.65 -10.56
CA VAL A 79 -1.23 -8.09 -9.87
C VAL A 79 -0.62 -9.03 -8.82
N GLY A 80 -1.04 -10.30 -8.79
CA GLY A 80 -0.56 -11.31 -7.83
C GLY A 80 -1.17 -11.19 -6.44
N GLY A 81 -2.33 -10.55 -6.35
CA GLY A 81 -3.09 -10.30 -5.14
C GLY A 81 -3.09 -8.82 -4.74
N VAL A 82 -4.12 -8.43 -4.00
CA VAL A 82 -4.18 -7.15 -3.31
C VAL A 82 -3.88 -7.40 -1.83
N TRP A 83 -2.91 -6.66 -1.28
CA TRP A 83 -2.38 -6.92 0.04
C TRP A 83 -2.24 -5.63 0.85
N ARG A 84 -2.15 -5.74 2.17
CA ARG A 84 -1.82 -4.61 3.04
C ARG A 84 -1.00 -5.04 4.23
N PHE A 85 -0.07 -4.18 4.65
CA PHE A 85 0.56 -4.26 5.95
C PHE A 85 -0.27 -3.45 6.94
N VAL A 86 -0.67 -4.07 8.04
CA VAL A 86 -1.41 -3.46 9.14
C VAL A 86 -0.43 -3.10 10.24
N PHE A 87 -0.35 -1.81 10.56
CA PHE A 87 0.48 -1.26 11.61
C PHE A 87 -0.37 -0.72 12.75
N ASP A 88 0.07 -0.94 13.99
CA ASP A 88 -0.40 -0.15 15.13
C ASP A 88 0.34 1.19 15.15
N ALA A 89 -0.31 2.27 14.74
CA ALA A 89 0.31 3.59 14.67
C ALA A 89 0.93 4.04 16.01
N GLY A 90 0.43 3.57 17.15
CA GLY A 90 0.99 3.88 18.47
C GLY A 90 2.37 3.30 18.71
N ARG A 91 2.74 2.23 18.00
CA ARG A 91 4.04 1.55 18.10
C ARG A 91 5.06 2.01 17.07
N HIS A 92 4.65 2.85 16.13
CA HIS A 92 5.48 3.32 15.01
C HIS A 92 5.57 4.85 15.00
N PRO A 93 6.47 5.46 15.81
CA PRO A 93 6.54 6.91 15.96
C PRO A 93 6.89 7.66 14.67
N GLN A 94 7.48 6.97 13.69
CA GLN A 94 7.79 7.50 12.36
C GLN A 94 6.56 7.67 11.45
N ILE A 95 5.44 7.00 11.75
CA ILE A 95 4.18 7.18 11.03
C ILE A 95 3.52 8.45 11.55
N LYS A 96 3.40 9.46 10.69
CA LYS A 96 2.76 10.74 10.99
C LYS A 96 1.53 10.93 10.13
N SER A 97 0.56 11.70 10.63
CA SER A 97 -0.61 12.07 9.84
C SER A 97 -0.17 12.94 8.66
N TRP A 98 -0.76 12.72 7.48
CA TRP A 98 -0.49 13.53 6.30
C TRP A 98 -1.02 14.95 6.47
N TYR A 99 -2.26 15.07 6.97
CA TYR A 99 -2.86 16.37 7.29
C TYR A 99 -2.15 17.02 8.47
N GLY A 100 -1.85 18.31 8.30
CA GLY A 100 -1.05 19.09 9.25
C GLY A 100 0.47 18.86 9.14
N SER A 101 0.94 17.96 8.27
CA SER A 101 2.38 17.73 8.08
C SER A 101 3.05 18.83 7.26
N TYR A 102 4.34 19.06 7.56
CA TYR A 102 5.18 19.97 6.79
C TYR A 102 5.34 19.53 5.32
N GLN A 103 5.46 18.21 5.11
CA GLN A 103 5.59 17.58 3.80
C GLN A 103 4.35 17.87 2.94
N ARG A 104 3.15 17.74 3.51
CA ARG A 104 1.90 18.13 2.82
C ARG A 104 1.91 19.59 2.43
N ASN A 105 2.26 20.49 3.34
CA ASN A 105 2.29 21.93 3.08
C ASN A 105 3.23 22.30 1.91
N LYS A 106 4.27 21.51 1.66
CA LYS A 106 5.12 21.65 0.47
C LYS A 106 4.49 21.00 -0.76
N TYR A 107 3.99 19.78 -0.63
CA TYR A 107 3.41 18.99 -1.72
C TYR A 107 2.22 19.69 -2.38
N VAL A 108 1.27 20.20 -1.59
CA VAL A 108 0.04 20.86 -2.10
C VAL A 108 0.30 22.25 -2.70
N LYS A 109 1.52 22.78 -2.61
CA LYS A 109 1.94 24.00 -3.34
C LYS A 109 2.42 23.68 -4.76
N THR A 110 2.73 22.42 -5.05
CA THR A 110 3.12 22.00 -6.40
C THR A 110 1.87 21.77 -7.27
N PRO A 111 1.92 22.04 -8.59
CA PRO A 111 0.81 21.71 -9.50
C PRO A 111 0.43 20.23 -9.43
N PHE A 112 1.42 19.35 -9.33
CA PHE A 112 1.21 17.92 -9.19
C PHE A 112 0.42 17.57 -7.93
N GLY A 113 0.85 18.06 -6.76
CA GLY A 113 0.18 17.72 -5.50
C GLY A 113 -1.24 18.28 -5.39
N GLN A 114 -1.49 19.46 -5.98
CA GLN A 114 -2.85 20.01 -6.08
C GLN A 114 -3.76 19.14 -6.94
N VAL A 115 -3.26 18.64 -8.06
CA VAL A 115 -3.99 17.70 -8.92
C VAL A 115 -4.19 16.40 -8.15
N ALA A 116 -3.14 15.76 -7.65
CA ALA A 116 -3.21 14.47 -6.98
C ALA A 116 -4.22 14.42 -5.83
N GLU A 117 -4.23 15.38 -4.90
CA GLU A 117 -5.21 15.40 -3.81
C GLU A 117 -6.64 15.67 -4.30
N ARG A 118 -6.80 16.48 -5.34
CA ARG A 118 -8.10 16.73 -5.97
C ARG A 118 -8.63 15.46 -6.61
N LEU A 119 -7.79 14.76 -7.38
CA LEU A 119 -8.15 13.49 -8.01
C LEU A 119 -8.54 12.44 -6.96
N ALA A 120 -7.74 12.29 -5.91
CA ALA A 120 -8.02 11.38 -4.80
C ALA A 120 -9.40 11.65 -4.18
N ARG A 121 -9.70 12.92 -3.86
CA ARG A 121 -11.02 13.31 -3.33
C ARG A 121 -12.17 13.04 -4.31
N GLN A 122 -11.97 13.29 -5.60
CA GLN A 122 -12.98 13.06 -6.65
C GLN A 122 -13.34 11.57 -6.75
N VAL A 123 -12.32 10.70 -6.80
CA VAL A 123 -12.54 9.24 -6.89
C VAL A 123 -13.01 8.62 -5.58
N GLY A 124 -12.98 9.37 -4.47
CA GLY A 124 -13.57 9.00 -3.19
C GLY A 124 -12.57 8.52 -2.13
N ASP A 125 -11.27 8.65 -2.38
CA ASP A 125 -10.23 8.37 -1.37
C ASP A 125 -10.27 9.44 -0.28
N GLN A 126 -10.22 9.02 0.98
CA GLN A 126 -10.27 9.93 2.13
C GLN A 126 -8.87 10.38 2.48
N VAL A 127 -8.37 11.36 1.71
CA VAL A 127 -7.03 11.95 1.90
C VAL A 127 -6.79 12.38 3.35
N ASP A 128 -7.84 12.82 4.06
CA ASP A 128 -7.81 13.24 5.46
C ASP A 128 -7.36 12.11 6.42
N TYR A 129 -7.46 10.85 5.99
CA TYR A 129 -7.03 9.66 6.73
C TYR A 129 -5.64 9.16 6.34
N TRP A 130 -4.98 9.83 5.40
CA TRP A 130 -3.65 9.45 4.98
C TRP A 130 -2.62 9.71 6.08
N ALA A 131 -1.61 8.87 6.08
CA ALA A 131 -0.45 8.94 6.94
C ALA A 131 0.80 8.66 6.08
N VAL A 132 1.94 9.14 6.55
CA VAL A 132 3.23 8.97 5.88
C VAL A 132 4.28 8.57 6.88
N ALA A 133 5.22 7.73 6.46
CA ALA A 133 6.51 7.57 7.12
C ALA A 133 7.61 8.15 6.21
N GLN A 134 8.53 8.90 6.81
CA GLN A 134 9.67 9.46 6.08
C GLN A 134 10.79 8.43 6.02
N GLY A 135 11.29 8.12 4.82
CA GLY A 135 12.30 7.08 4.62
C GLY A 135 11.72 5.65 4.73
N PRO A 136 12.59 4.63 4.81
CA PRO A 136 12.18 3.24 4.87
C PRO A 136 11.36 2.93 6.12
N LEU A 137 10.23 2.23 5.96
CA LEU A 137 9.34 1.83 7.04
C LEU A 137 9.57 0.35 7.37
N SER A 138 10.14 0.06 8.53
CA SER A 138 10.27 -1.33 9.02
C SER A 138 8.90 -2.00 9.13
N ILE A 139 8.81 -3.26 8.67
CA ILE A 139 7.61 -4.09 8.79
C ILE A 139 7.54 -4.90 10.09
N VAL A 140 8.51 -4.73 10.99
CA VAL A 140 8.49 -5.36 12.32
C VAL A 140 7.30 -4.84 13.12
N GLY A 141 6.52 -5.73 13.71
CA GLY A 141 5.30 -5.41 14.46
C GLY A 141 4.06 -5.26 13.58
N ALA A 142 4.17 -5.46 12.27
CA ALA A 142 3.05 -5.42 11.34
C ALA A 142 2.40 -6.80 11.15
N ARG A 143 1.16 -6.80 10.66
CA ARG A 143 0.53 -8.00 10.08
C ARG A 143 0.39 -7.82 8.57
N LEU A 144 0.72 -8.85 7.80
CA LEU A 144 0.44 -8.90 6.37
C LEU A 144 -0.93 -9.54 6.15
N GLN A 145 -1.81 -8.81 5.49
CA GLN A 145 -3.14 -9.25 5.09
C GLN A 145 -3.27 -9.33 3.58
N GLN A 146 -4.08 -10.27 3.11
CA GLN A 146 -4.47 -10.41 1.72
C GLN A 146 -5.98 -10.18 1.57
N LEU A 147 -6.38 -9.50 0.50
CA LEU A 147 -7.78 -9.41 0.11
C LEU A 147 -8.25 -10.74 -0.49
N THR A 148 -9.39 -11.22 -0.01
CA THR A 148 -10.07 -12.43 -0.48
C THR A 148 -11.55 -12.12 -0.72
N PRO A 149 -12.34 -13.02 -1.36
CA PRO A 149 -13.79 -12.83 -1.49
C PRO A 149 -14.51 -12.66 -0.15
N GLN A 150 -13.95 -13.20 0.94
CA GLN A 150 -14.47 -13.08 2.31
C GLN A 150 -13.98 -11.82 3.05
N GLY A 151 -13.18 -10.98 2.38
CA GLY A 151 -12.57 -9.78 2.96
C GLY A 151 -11.08 -9.95 3.25
N TRP A 152 -10.55 -9.12 4.17
CA TRP A 152 -9.14 -9.12 4.53
C TRP A 152 -8.80 -10.27 5.47
N VAL A 153 -7.85 -11.11 5.07
CA VAL A 153 -7.41 -12.28 5.83
C VAL A 153 -5.96 -12.10 6.27
N ASP A 154 -5.70 -12.29 7.57
CA ASP A 154 -4.33 -12.34 8.10
C ASP A 154 -3.57 -13.53 7.49
N ARG A 155 -2.39 -13.25 6.95
CA ARG A 155 -1.50 -14.26 6.36
C ARG A 155 -0.23 -14.44 7.18
N VAL A 156 0.39 -13.34 7.58
CA VAL A 156 1.66 -13.38 8.31
C VAL A 156 1.70 -12.32 9.41
N SER A 157 2.13 -12.68 10.62
CA SER A 157 2.49 -11.73 11.67
C SER A 157 4.01 -11.58 11.70
N LEU A 158 4.48 -10.34 11.73
CA LEU A 158 5.89 -9.99 11.70
C LEU A 158 6.27 -9.41 13.05
N PHE A 159 7.18 -10.04 13.77
CA PHE A 159 7.56 -9.60 15.13
C PHE A 159 9.04 -9.82 15.40
N LYS A 160 9.53 -9.21 16.48
CA LYS A 160 10.93 -9.33 16.88
C LYS A 160 11.06 -10.32 18.04
N GLN A 161 11.93 -11.31 17.91
CA GLN A 161 12.29 -12.24 18.97
C GLN A 161 13.81 -12.36 19.02
N GLN A 162 14.41 -12.16 20.20
CA GLN A 162 15.87 -12.25 20.40
C GLN A 162 16.72 -11.37 19.45
N GLY A 163 16.17 -10.27 18.94
CA GLY A 163 16.89 -9.40 18.00
C GLY A 163 16.55 -9.64 16.54
N GLU A 164 15.97 -10.78 16.20
CA GLU A 164 15.68 -11.20 14.84
C GLU A 164 14.22 -10.99 14.46
N LEU A 165 13.97 -10.81 13.15
CA LEU A 165 12.62 -10.77 12.61
C LEU A 165 12.11 -12.20 12.47
N MET A 166 11.03 -12.49 13.19
CA MET A 166 10.28 -13.74 13.11
C MET A 166 8.99 -13.53 12.31
N LEU A 167 8.52 -14.62 11.73
CA LEU A 167 7.30 -14.70 10.95
C LEU A 167 6.42 -15.80 11.54
N GLU A 168 5.15 -15.50 11.78
CA GLU A 168 4.13 -16.47 12.13
C GLU A 168 3.10 -16.53 11.00
N GLU A 169 2.88 -17.71 10.45
CA GLU A 169 2.01 -17.95 9.30
C GLU A 169 0.61 -18.37 9.75
N PHE A 170 -0.43 -17.83 9.10
CA PHE A 170 -1.82 -18.12 9.42
C PHE A 170 -2.56 -18.78 8.26
N GLY A 171 -3.50 -19.67 8.58
CA GLY A 171 -4.40 -20.27 7.58
C GLY A 171 -3.67 -21.12 6.53
N GLY A 172 -2.59 -21.80 6.92
CA GLY A 172 -1.84 -22.72 6.05
C GLY A 172 -1.05 -22.06 4.93
N VAL A 173 -0.82 -20.74 4.99
CA VAL A 173 0.05 -20.06 4.02
C VAL A 173 1.51 -20.38 4.26
N ASN A 174 2.32 -20.23 3.21
CA ASN A 174 3.77 -20.38 3.25
C ASN A 174 4.42 -19.11 2.71
N THR A 175 5.21 -18.43 3.53
CA THR A 175 5.85 -17.14 3.23
C THR A 175 6.85 -17.28 2.08
N THR A 176 7.61 -18.37 2.03
CA THR A 176 8.51 -18.65 0.91
C THR A 176 7.74 -18.74 -0.41
N LYS A 177 6.56 -19.36 -0.41
CA LYS A 177 5.68 -19.37 -1.59
C LYS A 177 5.19 -17.97 -1.94
N ILE A 178 4.76 -17.16 -0.97
CA ILE A 178 4.33 -15.77 -1.19
C ILE A 178 5.45 -14.96 -1.86
N ILE A 179 6.69 -15.09 -1.37
CA ILE A 179 7.86 -14.40 -1.93
C ILE A 179 8.11 -14.85 -3.38
N ASN A 180 8.12 -16.16 -3.63
CA ASN A 180 8.37 -16.72 -4.96
C ASN A 180 7.31 -16.32 -5.97
N ASP A 181 6.03 -16.40 -5.60
CA ASP A 181 4.91 -15.99 -6.45
C ASP A 181 4.99 -14.49 -6.77
N SER A 182 5.35 -13.66 -5.78
CA SER A 182 5.55 -12.23 -5.95
C SER A 182 6.65 -11.92 -6.97
N ILE A 183 7.81 -12.58 -6.85
CA ILE A 183 8.94 -12.40 -7.77
C ILE A 183 8.57 -12.87 -9.18
N ARG A 184 7.87 -14.01 -9.30
CA ARG A 184 7.38 -14.53 -10.58
C ARG A 184 6.42 -13.54 -11.24
N MET A 185 5.43 -13.04 -10.51
CA MET A 185 4.46 -12.08 -11.03
C MET A 185 5.14 -10.81 -11.52
N ARG A 186 6.11 -10.30 -10.77
CA ARG A 186 6.88 -9.12 -11.19
C ARG A 186 7.61 -9.33 -12.52
N ARG A 187 8.18 -10.52 -12.73
CA ARG A 187 8.83 -10.86 -14.01
C ARG A 187 7.82 -10.92 -15.15
N VAL A 188 6.64 -11.50 -14.94
CA VAL A 188 5.59 -11.56 -15.97
C VAL A 188 5.12 -10.16 -16.40
N LEU A 189 5.04 -9.21 -15.45
CA LEU A 189 4.52 -7.87 -15.73
C LEU A 189 5.56 -6.89 -16.30
N PHE A 190 6.85 -7.07 -16.00
CA PHE A 190 7.89 -6.07 -16.29
C PHE A 190 9.20 -6.61 -16.86
N GLY A 191 9.35 -7.93 -16.99
CA GLY A 191 10.53 -8.59 -17.55
C GLY A 191 10.26 -9.12 -18.95
#